data_AF-A0A8B7JPP1-F1
#
_entry.id   AF-A0A8B7JPP1-F1
#
_cell.length_a   1.000
_cell.length_b   1.000
_cell.length_c   1.000
_cell.angle_alpha   90.00
_cell.angle_beta   90.00
_cell.angle_gamma   90.00
#
_symmetry.space_group_name_H-M   'P 1'
#
loop_
_entity.id
_entity.type
_entity.pdbx_description
1 polymer ?
#
loop_
_entity_poly.entity_id
_entity_poly.type
_entity_poly.pdbx_seq_one_letter_code
_entity_poly.pdbx_strand_id
1 'polypeptide(L)'
;MVRHFQYLRWSAYRDTPDSKKSFLHLLAQVERWQKESGDGRTVVHCLNGGGRSGTFCASTMILEMIKCHNMVDVFYAAKTLRNYKPNMVETLEQYHFCYDIALEYLESLETR
;
A
#
# COMPACT_ATOMS: atom_id res chain seq x y z
N MET A 1 -22.89 -0.70 -5.99
CA MET A 1 -22.74 -1.34 -4.65
C MET A 1 -21.48 -0.77 -4.00
N VAL A 2 -21.49 -0.50 -2.70
CA VAL A 2 -20.32 0.02 -1.96
C VAL A 2 -19.74 -1.12 -1.11
N ARG A 3 -18.40 -1.28 -1.10
CA ARG A 3 -17.69 -2.22 -0.24
C ARG A 3 -16.67 -1.48 0.61
N HIS A 4 -16.69 -1.75 1.91
CA HIS A 4 -15.77 -1.17 2.87
C HIS A 4 -14.78 -2.22 3.37
N PHE A 5 -13.48 -1.94 3.23
CA PHE A 5 -12.40 -2.79 3.72
C PHE A 5 -11.78 -2.16 4.95
N GLN A 6 -11.84 -2.85 6.09
CA GLN A 6 -11.22 -2.41 7.32
C GLN A 6 -10.03 -3.29 7.68
N TYR A 7 -8.83 -2.72 7.68
CA TYR A 7 -7.62 -3.43 8.08
C TYR A 7 -7.34 -3.26 9.57
N LEU A 8 -7.56 -4.33 10.33
CA LEU A 8 -7.45 -4.33 11.81
C LEU A 8 -6.05 -4.68 12.32
N ARG A 9 -5.17 -5.19 11.44
CA ARG A 9 -3.84 -5.70 11.79
C ARG A 9 -2.74 -4.61 11.80
N TRP A 10 -3.15 -3.37 12.02
CA TRP A 10 -2.26 -2.22 12.20
C TRP A 10 -2.61 -1.51 13.50
N SER A 11 -1.93 -1.88 14.58
CA SER A 11 -2.21 -1.29 15.89
C SER A 11 -1.93 0.21 15.94
N ALA A 12 -2.71 0.98 16.72
CA ALA A 12 -2.56 2.42 16.91
C ALA A 12 -1.14 2.83 17.38
N TYR A 13 -0.50 2.01 18.21
CA TYR A 13 0.83 2.26 18.78
C TYR A 13 2.00 1.75 17.92
N ARG A 14 1.74 1.30 16.68
CA ARG A 14 2.77 0.84 15.75
C ARG A 14 2.81 1.72 14.52
N ASP A 15 4.02 1.97 14.05
CA ASP A 15 4.26 2.69 12.81
C ASP A 15 3.99 1.85 11.57
N THR A 16 4.01 0.51 11.67
CA THR A 16 3.83 -0.41 10.54
C THR A 16 2.87 -1.57 10.88
N PRO A 17 2.28 -2.24 9.88
CA PRO A 17 1.50 -3.46 10.06
C PRO A 17 2.26 -4.57 10.78
N ASP A 18 1.52 -5.44 11.49
CA ASP A 18 2.12 -6.58 12.20
C ASP A 18 2.60 -7.71 11.27
N SER A 19 2.11 -7.75 10.02
CA SER A 19 2.36 -8.83 9.07
C SER A 19 2.29 -8.31 7.63
N LYS A 20 3.44 -8.36 6.96
CA LYS A 20 3.62 -8.04 5.52
C LYS A 20 2.66 -8.85 4.64
N LYS A 21 2.58 -10.17 4.86
CA LYS A 21 1.67 -11.08 4.15
C LYS A 21 0.20 -10.67 4.27
N SER A 22 -0.25 -10.33 5.48
CA SER A 22 -1.63 -9.90 5.69
C SER A 22 -1.94 -8.56 5.01
N PHE A 23 -0.95 -7.66 4.94
CA PHE A 23 -1.08 -6.37 4.28
C PHE A 23 -1.12 -6.54 2.76
N LEU A 24 -0.24 -7.36 2.18
CA LEU A 24 -0.30 -7.76 0.77
C LEU A 24 -1.65 -8.38 0.40
N HIS A 25 -2.21 -9.21 1.28
CA HIS A 25 -3.54 -9.79 1.07
C HIS A 25 -4.64 -8.72 1.01
N LEU A 26 -4.60 -7.69 1.86
CA LEU A 26 -5.50 -6.54 1.78
C LEU A 26 -5.36 -5.83 0.42
N LEU A 27 -4.14 -5.52 -0.01
CA LEU A 27 -3.89 -4.84 -1.30
C LEU A 27 -4.49 -5.64 -2.46
N ALA A 28 -4.27 -6.96 -2.46
CA ALA A 28 -4.82 -7.85 -3.48
C ALA A 28 -6.36 -7.93 -3.45
N GLN A 29 -6.98 -7.91 -2.26
CA GLN A 29 -8.45 -7.89 -2.13
C GLN A 29 -9.06 -6.60 -2.66
N VAL A 30 -8.45 -5.45 -2.36
CA VAL A 30 -8.91 -4.15 -2.85
C VAL A 30 -8.73 -4.05 -4.36
N GLU A 31 -7.57 -4.46 -4.89
CA GLU A 31 -7.32 -4.49 -6.34
C GLU A 31 -8.33 -5.39 -7.08
N ARG A 32 -8.62 -6.57 -6.54
CA ARG A 32 -9.62 -7.48 -7.13
C ARG A 32 -10.99 -6.85 -7.17
N TRP A 33 -11.42 -6.26 -6.06
CA TRP A 33 -12.71 -5.59 -5.99
C TRP A 33 -12.80 -4.40 -6.95
N GLN A 34 -11.72 -3.63 -7.09
CA GLN A 34 -11.64 -2.52 -8.02
C GLN A 34 -11.84 -2.99 -9.47
N LYS A 35 -11.18 -4.08 -9.87
CA LYS A 35 -11.35 -4.71 -11.19
C LYS A 35 -12.78 -5.19 -11.44
N GLU A 36 -13.46 -5.70 -10.41
CA GLU A 36 -14.85 -6.17 -10.50
C GLU A 36 -15.88 -5.01 -10.52
N SER A 37 -15.56 -3.87 -9.90
CA SER A 37 -16.51 -2.78 -9.64
C SER A 37 -16.49 -1.66 -10.69
N GLY A 38 -15.51 -1.66 -11.60
CA GLY A 38 -15.33 -0.64 -12.63
C GLY A 38 -14.45 0.55 -12.21
N ASP A 39 -14.46 1.63 -12.99
CA ASP A 39 -13.49 2.75 -12.92
C ASP A 39 -13.75 3.79 -11.80
N GLY A 40 -14.35 3.37 -10.69
CA GLY A 40 -14.54 4.24 -9.52
C GLY A 40 -13.21 4.56 -8.81
N ARG A 41 -13.13 5.66 -8.05
CA ARG A 41 -11.96 5.91 -7.19
C ARG A 41 -12.09 5.19 -5.86
N THR A 42 -11.03 4.53 -5.40
CA THR A 42 -10.95 3.99 -4.03
C THR A 42 -10.70 5.10 -3.02
N VAL A 43 -11.58 5.20 -2.02
CA VAL A 43 -11.35 6.07 -0.87
C VAL A 43 -10.49 5.33 0.16
N VAL A 44 -9.35 5.93 0.52
CA VAL A 44 -8.43 5.40 1.53
C VAL A 44 -8.31 6.42 2.65
N HIS A 45 -8.48 5.99 3.90
CA HIS A 45 -8.35 6.87 5.06
C HIS A 45 -7.68 6.17 6.24
N CYS A 46 -7.12 6.97 7.15
CA CYS A 46 -6.62 6.55 8.46
C CYS A 46 -7.01 7.62 9.49
N LEU A 47 -6.14 7.97 10.43
CA LEU A 47 -6.38 9.07 11.37
C LEU A 47 -6.19 10.45 10.72
N ASN A 48 -5.05 10.67 10.05
CA ASN A 48 -4.69 11.94 9.40
C ASN A 48 -4.75 11.89 7.85
N GLY A 49 -5.05 10.71 7.31
CA GLY A 49 -5.05 10.42 5.87
C GLY A 49 -3.68 10.50 5.20
N GLY A 50 -2.58 10.52 5.97
CA GLY A 50 -1.21 10.71 5.49
C GLY A 50 -0.31 9.49 5.71
N GLY A 51 -0.09 9.09 6.97
CA GLY A 51 0.84 8.02 7.31
C GLY A 51 0.42 6.66 6.75
N ARG A 52 -0.52 5.98 7.42
CA ARG A 52 -1.00 4.64 7.01
C ARG A 52 -1.64 4.62 5.63
N SER A 53 -2.44 5.65 5.32
CA SER A 53 -3.05 5.80 4.00
C SER A 53 -1.99 5.98 2.92
N GLY A 54 -0.94 6.75 3.21
CA GLY A 54 0.19 6.92 2.30
C GLY A 54 0.98 5.63 2.12
N THR A 55 1.22 4.86 3.17
CA THR A 55 1.87 3.54 3.04
C THR A 55 1.04 2.59 2.19
N PHE A 56 -0.30 2.57 2.34
CA PHE A 56 -1.18 1.80 1.48
C PHE A 56 -1.05 2.24 0.02
N CYS A 57 -1.21 3.53 -0.27
CA CYS A 57 -1.12 4.05 -1.63
C CYS A 57 0.28 3.82 -2.25
N ALA A 58 1.35 4.03 -1.49
CA ALA A 58 2.73 3.81 -1.94
C ALA A 58 2.95 2.34 -2.27
N SER A 59 2.47 1.45 -1.41
CA SER A 59 2.54 0.01 -1.62
C SER A 59 1.78 -0.41 -2.87
N THR A 60 0.55 0.08 -3.08
CA THR A 60 -0.22 -0.17 -4.32
C THR A 60 0.56 0.28 -5.56
N MET A 61 1.10 1.50 -5.56
CA MET A 61 1.91 2.01 -6.68
C MET A 61 3.15 1.15 -6.93
N ILE A 62 3.83 0.71 -5.86
CA ILE A 62 5.01 -0.17 -5.98
C ILE A 62 4.65 -1.52 -6.57
N LEU A 63 3.56 -2.14 -6.12
CA LEU A 63 3.10 -3.42 -6.69
C LEU A 63 2.71 -3.27 -8.17
N GLU A 64 2.13 -2.15 -8.58
CA GLU A 64 1.85 -1.85 -9.98
C GLU A 64 3.15 -1.67 -10.79
N MET A 65 4.15 -0.96 -10.26
CA MET A 65 5.46 -0.83 -10.91
C MET A 65 6.13 -2.18 -11.14
N ILE A 66 6.06 -3.09 -10.16
CA ILE A 66 6.59 -4.44 -10.31
C ILE A 66 5.85 -5.19 -11.42
N LYS A 67 4.50 -5.21 -11.36
CA LYS A 67 3.68 -5.99 -12.31
C LYS A 67 3.75 -5.48 -13.75
N CYS A 68 3.75 -4.17 -13.95
CA CYS A 68 3.59 -3.56 -15.27
C CYS A 68 4.93 -3.16 -15.91
N HIS A 69 5.95 -2.88 -15.10
CA HIS A 69 7.20 -2.29 -15.56
C HIS A 69 8.46 -3.05 -15.11
N ASN A 70 8.29 -4.13 -14.34
CA ASN A 70 9.40 -4.93 -13.79
C ASN A 70 10.46 -4.07 -13.07
N MET A 71 10.00 -3.09 -12.29
CA MET A 71 10.86 -2.18 -11.54
C MET A 71 10.26 -1.79 -10.19
N VAL A 72 11.11 -1.28 -9.30
CA VAL A 72 10.73 -0.76 -7.98
C VAL A 72 11.41 0.57 -7.77
N ASP A 73 10.63 1.63 -7.55
CA ASP A 73 11.13 2.94 -7.12
C ASP A 73 10.28 3.49 -5.96
N VAL A 74 10.70 3.13 -4.74
CA VAL A 74 10.01 3.54 -3.50
C VAL A 74 10.09 5.06 -3.29
N PHE A 75 11.20 5.68 -3.66
CA PHE A 75 11.39 7.12 -3.52
C PHE A 75 10.43 7.87 -4.44
N TYR A 76 10.33 7.45 -5.70
CA TYR A 76 9.38 8.01 -6.66
C TYR A 76 7.94 7.86 -6.18
N ALA A 77 7.54 6.69 -5.66
CA ALA A 77 6.20 6.49 -5.12
C ALA A 77 5.89 7.47 -3.96
N ALA A 78 6.77 7.55 -2.96
CA ALA A 78 6.59 8.44 -1.82
C ALA A 78 6.60 9.92 -2.23
N LYS A 79 7.54 10.35 -3.07
CA LYS A 79 7.63 11.72 -3.60
C LYS A 79 6.39 12.10 -4.38
N THR A 80 5.92 11.21 -5.26
CA THR A 80 4.71 11.44 -6.06
C THR A 80 3.49 11.64 -5.17
N LEU A 81 3.29 10.79 -4.16
CA LEU A 81 2.18 10.95 -3.22
C LEU A 81 2.27 12.27 -2.43
N ARG A 82 3.48 12.66 -2.01
CA ARG A 82 3.71 13.92 -1.30
C ARG A 82 3.44 15.16 -2.14
N ASN A 83 3.53 15.07 -3.47
CA ASN A 83 3.11 16.16 -4.36
C ASN A 83 1.59 16.38 -4.37
N TYR A 84 0.80 15.32 -4.10
CA TYR A 84 -0.67 15.42 -4.04
C TYR A 84 -1.17 15.80 -2.65
N LYS A 85 -0.55 15.27 -1.59
CA LYS A 85 -0.93 15.55 -0.20
C LYS A 85 0.32 15.53 0.71
N PRO A 86 0.52 16.54 1.56
CA PRO A 86 1.64 16.54 2.51
C PRO A 86 1.51 15.38 3.51
N ASN A 87 2.67 14.96 4.05
CA ASN A 87 2.79 13.91 5.07
C ASN A 87 2.30 12.52 4.63
N MET A 88 2.31 12.24 3.32
CA MET A 88 2.14 10.87 2.81
C MET A 88 3.38 10.05 3.13
N VAL A 89 3.18 8.86 3.73
CA VAL A 89 4.25 8.03 4.33
C VAL A 89 5.02 8.86 5.35
N GLU A 90 4.50 8.89 6.57
CA GLU A 90 4.82 9.91 7.57
C GLU A 90 6.13 9.64 8.30
N THR A 91 6.42 8.37 8.60
CA THR A 91 7.60 7.98 9.38
C THR A 91 8.62 7.21 8.54
N LEU A 92 9.86 7.12 9.03
CA LEU A 92 10.92 6.35 8.38
C LEU A 92 10.57 4.86 8.35
N GLU A 93 9.93 4.35 9.41
CA GLU A 93 9.50 2.96 9.54
C GLU A 93 8.45 2.62 8.47
N GLN A 94 7.52 3.53 8.19
CA GLN A 94 6.54 3.38 7.10
C GLN A 94 7.21 3.38 5.73
N TYR A 95 8.24 4.20 5.55
CA TYR A 95 9.02 4.25 4.31
C TYR A 95 9.84 2.97 4.11
N HIS A 96 10.51 2.48 5.16
CA HIS A 96 11.21 1.20 5.15
C HIS A 96 10.24 0.04 4.86
N PHE A 97 9.06 0.06 5.47
CA PHE A 97 8.04 -0.96 5.24
C PHE A 97 7.59 -1.04 3.78
N CYS A 98 7.66 0.05 3.01
CA CYS A 98 7.38 0.00 1.57
C CYS A 98 8.42 -0.84 0.81
N TYR A 99 9.69 -0.83 1.21
CA TYR A 99 10.72 -1.75 0.70
C TYR A 99 10.43 -3.19 1.14
N ASP A 100 10.07 -3.38 2.42
CA ASP A 100 9.77 -4.72 2.94
C ASP A 100 8.60 -5.38 2.21
N ILE A 101 7.59 -4.60 1.83
CA ILE A 101 6.44 -5.04 1.04
C ILE A 101 6.84 -5.39 -0.39
N ALA A 102 7.70 -4.59 -1.01
CA ALA A 102 8.21 -4.89 -2.35
C ALA A 102 8.96 -6.23 -2.37
N LEU A 103 9.86 -6.44 -1.39
CA LEU A 103 10.62 -7.67 -1.25
C LEU A 103 9.72 -8.88 -0.98
N GLU A 104 8.82 -8.78 0.01
CA GLU A 104 7.88 -9.86 0.32
C GLU A 104 7.02 -10.25 -0.89
N TYR A 105 6.61 -9.26 -1.69
CA TYR A 105 5.86 -9.52 -2.91
C TYR A 105 6.69 -10.27 -3.95
N LEU A 106 7.93 -9.85 -4.21
CA LEU A 106 8.83 -10.52 -5.16
C LEU A 106 9.13 -11.97 -4.73
N GLU A 107 9.46 -12.20 -3.46
CA GLU A 107 9.68 -13.56 -2.91
C GLU A 107 8.42 -14.45 -3.08
N SER A 108 7.23 -13.87 -2.96
CA SER A 108 5.97 -14.60 -3.17
C SER A 108 5.72 -15.01 -4.62
N LEU A 109 6.40 -14.38 -5.58
CA LEU A 109 6.34 -14.76 -7.00
C LEU A 109 7.31 -15.90 -7.32
N GLU A 110 8.47 -15.96 -6.67
CA GLU A 110 9.47 -17.04 -6.85
C GLU A 110 9.00 -18.38 -6.29
N THR A 111 8.12 -18.35 -5.28
CA THR A 111 7.57 -19.55 -4.64
C THR A 111 6.38 -20.14 -5.42
N ARG A 112 6.03 -19.60 -6.59
CA ARG A 112 4.94 -20.07 -7.46
C ARG A 112 5.47 -20.69 -8.74
#